data_AF-A0A939H577-F1
#
_entry.id   AF-A0A939H577-F1
#
_cell.length_a   1.000
_cell.length_b   1.000
_cell.length_c   1.000
_cell.angle_alpha   90.00
_cell.angle_beta   90.00
_cell.angle_gamma   90.00
#
_symmetry.space_group_name_H-M   'P 1'
#
loop_
_entity.id
_entity.type
_entity.pdbx_description
1 polymer ?
#
loop_
_entity_poly.entity_id
_entity_poly.type
_entity_poly.pdbx_seq_one_letter_code
_entity_poly.pdbx_strand_id
1 'polypeptide(L)'
;MEMMRKIFIQLFGYSSKEWATGGIVAAIGGVIAGMLGGYDTLIKALLFAMASDVGTGFYLSKVLKQTSSSKGISGIHKKIGILMMIAFATIIDGVLGQTGVLRNGAVIFYLAMEGLSLVENLTAMGVPAFQPLKEYLVQLKEGSKKGPSKIVEVEAKEEVK
;
A
#
# COMPACT_ATOMS: atom_id res chain seq x y z
N MET A 1 -18.33 11.83 26.71
CA MET A 1 -17.21 12.28 25.85
C MET A 1 -16.32 13.33 26.54
N GLU A 2 -16.88 14.37 27.18
CA GLU A 2 -16.05 15.39 27.85
C GLU A 2 -15.20 14.88 29.01
N MET A 3 -15.72 13.91 29.78
CA MET A 3 -14.99 13.27 30.89
C MET A 3 -13.74 12.51 30.39
N MET A 4 -13.89 11.71 29.33
CA MET A 4 -12.78 11.02 28.66
C MET A 4 -11.73 12.00 28.11
N ARG A 5 -12.16 13.10 27.46
CA ARG A 5 -11.24 14.14 26.97
C ARG A 5 -10.36 14.71 28.09
N LYS A 6 -10.96 15.04 29.24
CA LYS A 6 -10.23 15.60 30.39
C LYS A 6 -9.25 14.59 31.00
N ILE A 7 -9.66 13.32 31.11
CA ILE A 7 -8.82 12.22 31.61
C ILE A 7 -7.57 12.02 30.74
N PHE A 8 -7.73 11.95 29.42
CA PHE A 8 -6.59 11.76 28.50
C PHE A 8 -5.62 12.96 28.49
N ILE A 9 -6.15 14.18 28.50
CA ILE A 9 -5.34 15.41 28.60
C ILE A 9 -4.52 15.42 29.89
N GLN A 10 -5.12 15.03 31.02
CA GLN A 10 -4.41 14.98 32.31
C GLN A 10 -3.42 13.82 32.42
N LEU A 11 -3.74 12.63 31.90
CA LEU A 11 -2.87 11.45 31.99
C LEU A 11 -1.66 11.52 31.06
N PHE A 12 -1.83 12.03 29.85
CA PHE A 12 -0.80 12.00 28.80
C PHE A 12 -0.20 13.37 28.49
N GLY A 13 -0.62 14.42 29.22
CA GLY A 13 -0.14 15.80 28.99
C GLY A 13 -0.54 16.37 27.62
N TYR A 14 -1.53 15.78 26.96
CA TYR A 14 -1.98 16.18 25.62
C TYR A 14 -2.70 17.54 25.68
N SER A 15 -2.43 18.44 24.74
CA SER A 15 -3.21 19.67 24.58
C SER A 15 -4.61 19.37 24.02
N SER A 16 -5.61 20.18 24.38
CA SER A 16 -6.96 20.10 23.79
C SER A 16 -6.93 20.14 22.25
N LYS A 17 -5.97 20.85 21.66
CA LYS A 17 -5.79 20.91 20.21
C LYS A 17 -5.30 19.59 19.63
N GLU A 18 -4.35 18.94 20.30
CA GLU A 18 -3.75 17.67 19.88
C GLU A 18 -4.73 16.49 19.99
N TRP A 19 -5.59 16.51 21.02
CA TRP A 19 -6.70 15.57 21.13
C TRP A 19 -7.70 15.73 19.98
N ALA A 20 -8.02 16.97 19.62
CA ALA A 20 -8.93 17.27 18.52
C ALA A 20 -8.35 16.84 17.17
N THR A 21 -7.07 17.12 16.90
CA THR A 21 -6.40 16.63 15.68
C THR A 21 -6.32 15.10 15.64
N GLY A 22 -6.03 14.44 16.77
CA GLY A 22 -6.07 12.97 16.85
C GLY A 22 -7.43 12.39 16.47
N GLY A 23 -8.52 13.00 16.95
CA GLY A 23 -9.89 12.62 16.59
C GLY A 23 -10.20 12.79 15.10
N ILE A 24 -9.75 13.89 14.49
CA ILE A 24 -9.92 14.13 13.05
C ILE A 24 -9.15 13.08 12.22
N VAL A 25 -7.89 12.80 12.60
CA VAL A 25 -7.08 11.78 11.93
C VAL A 25 -7.72 10.39 12.04
N ALA A 26 -8.24 10.04 13.23
CA ALA A 26 -8.93 8.77 13.43
C ALA A 26 -10.22 8.67 12.61
N ALA A 27 -11.00 9.76 12.51
CA ALA A 27 -12.21 9.79 11.69
C ALA A 27 -11.89 9.58 10.20
N ILE A 28 -10.89 10.29 9.67
CA ILE A 28 -10.42 10.12 8.29
C ILE A 28 -9.93 8.68 8.08
N GLY A 29 -9.12 8.15 9.01
CA GLY A 29 -8.65 6.78 8.96
C GLY A 29 -9.78 5.75 8.95
N GLY A 30 -10.84 5.98 9.73
CA GLY A 30 -12.03 5.16 9.75
C GLY A 30 -12.79 5.17 8.42
N VAL A 31 -12.95 6.34 7.80
CA VAL A 31 -13.57 6.46 6.47
C VAL A 31 -12.74 5.72 5.42
N ILE A 32 -11.42 5.91 5.41
CA ILE A 32 -10.51 5.22 4.49
C ILE A 32 -10.59 3.70 4.69
N ALA A 33 -10.54 3.22 5.94
CA ALA A 33 -10.65 1.79 6.23
C ALA A 33 -12.00 1.21 5.77
N GLY A 34 -13.08 1.98 5.88
CA GLY A 34 -14.39 1.61 5.33
C GLY A 34 -14.35 1.48 3.80
N MET A 35 -13.74 2.43 3.09
CA MET A 35 -13.60 2.39 1.62
C MET A 35 -12.75 1.22 1.13
N LEU A 36 -11.78 0.78 1.95
CA LEU A 36 -10.93 -0.38 1.65
C LEU A 36 -11.62 -1.72 1.95
N GLY A 37 -12.89 -1.73 2.35
CA GLY A 37 -13.64 -2.95 2.67
C GLY A 37 -13.33 -3.53 4.06
N GLY A 38 -12.76 -2.73 4.96
CA GLY A 38 -12.48 -3.10 6.35
C GLY A 38 -10.99 -3.29 6.67
N TYR A 39 -10.70 -3.56 7.94
CA TYR A 39 -9.35 -3.67 8.50
C TYR A 39 -8.97 -5.13 8.83
N ASP A 40 -8.87 -5.96 7.80
CA ASP A 40 -8.52 -7.38 7.92
C ASP A 40 -7.01 -7.65 7.80
N THR A 41 -6.64 -8.94 7.82
CA THR A 41 -5.25 -9.41 7.74
C THR A 41 -4.53 -8.97 6.46
N LEU A 42 -5.22 -8.93 5.31
CA LEU A 42 -4.62 -8.52 4.04
C LEU A 42 -4.27 -7.02 4.05
N ILE A 43 -5.20 -6.18 4.52
CA ILE A 43 -4.96 -4.74 4.66
C ILE A 43 -3.85 -4.49 5.69
N LYS A 44 -3.82 -5.21 6.82
CA LYS A 44 -2.74 -5.11 7.81
C LYS A 44 -1.37 -5.45 7.21
N ALA A 45 -1.29 -6.54 6.44
CA ALA A 45 -0.04 -6.96 5.79
C ALA A 45 0.45 -5.90 4.79
N LEU A 46 -0.46 -5.36 3.97
CA LEU A 46 -0.14 -4.30 3.01
C LEU A 46 0.35 -3.04 3.72
N LEU A 47 -0.34 -2.57 4.76
CA LEU A 47 0.06 -1.38 5.51
C LEU A 47 1.41 -1.57 6.19
N PHE A 48 1.69 -2.77 6.71
CA PHE A 48 3.00 -3.11 7.26
C PHE A 48 4.09 -3.01 6.18
N ALA A 49 3.90 -3.65 5.02
CA ALA A 49 4.86 -3.59 3.92
C ALA A 49 5.10 -2.14 3.45
N MET A 50 4.03 -1.35 3.30
CA MET A 50 4.12 0.06 2.92
C MET A 50 4.89 0.89 3.94
N ALA A 51 4.62 0.71 5.24
CA ALA A 51 5.26 1.47 6.32
C ALA A 51 6.74 1.09 6.45
N SER A 52 7.07 -0.20 6.39
CA SER A 52 8.43 -0.70 6.37
C SER A 52 9.19 -0.18 5.15
N ASP A 53 8.59 -0.18 3.96
CA ASP A 53 9.22 0.33 2.75
C ASP A 53 9.52 1.85 2.86
N VAL A 54 8.57 2.66 3.35
CA VAL A 54 8.82 4.10 3.57
C VAL A 54 9.92 4.32 4.61
N GLY A 55 9.86 3.60 5.73
CA GLY A 55 10.85 3.72 6.80
C GLY A 55 12.25 3.32 6.33
N THR A 56 12.36 2.20 5.63
CA THR A 56 13.63 1.71 5.09
C THR A 56 14.17 2.62 3.99
N GLY A 57 13.35 3.06 3.05
CA GLY A 57 13.74 4.01 2.00
C GLY A 57 14.21 5.35 2.56
N PHE A 58 13.56 5.86 3.62
CA PHE A 58 13.98 7.07 4.31
C PHE A 58 15.32 6.91 5.03
N TYR A 59 15.52 5.80 5.74
CA TYR A 59 16.80 5.47 6.38
C TYR A 59 17.93 5.40 5.35
N LEU A 60 17.71 4.66 4.26
CA LEU A 60 18.69 4.52 3.19
C LEU A 60 19.06 5.86 2.56
N SER A 61 18.07 6.74 2.35
CA SER A 61 18.27 8.09 1.80
C SER A 61 19.13 8.97 2.71
N LYS A 62 18.98 8.84 4.04
CA LYS A 62 19.81 9.57 5.01
C LYS A 62 21.24 9.04 5.06
N VAL A 63 21.41 7.72 5.08
CA VAL A 63 22.73 7.08 5.21
C VAL A 63 23.56 7.26 3.94
N LEU A 64 22.96 7.06 2.75
CA LEU A 64 23.67 7.12 1.48
C LEU A 64 23.84 8.56 0.94
N LYS A 65 23.31 9.59 1.62
CA LYS A 65 23.32 11.00 1.19
C LYS A 65 22.90 11.25 -0.27
N GLN A 66 22.23 10.30 -0.91
CA GLN A 66 21.74 10.45 -2.28
C GLN A 66 20.47 11.30 -2.25
N THR A 67 20.65 12.61 -2.15
CA THR A 67 19.57 13.59 -2.17
C THR A 67 19.05 13.76 -3.59
N SER A 68 18.12 12.91 -3.96
CA SER A 68 17.06 13.28 -4.88
C SER A 68 15.79 13.41 -4.03
N SER A 69 15.46 14.62 -3.58
CA SER A 69 14.20 14.91 -2.86
C SER A 69 12.96 14.43 -3.64
N SER A 70 13.11 14.31 -4.96
CA SER A 70 12.16 13.69 -5.87
C SER A 70 11.86 12.22 -5.52
N LYS A 71 12.83 11.41 -5.08
CA LYS A 71 12.60 9.99 -4.73
C LYS A 71 11.76 9.81 -3.46
N GLY A 72 11.91 10.68 -2.45
CA GLY A 72 11.20 10.55 -1.17
C GLY A 72 9.71 10.88 -1.26
N ILE A 73 9.36 12.00 -1.91
CA ILE A 73 7.96 12.37 -2.21
C ILE A 73 7.38 11.42 -3.29
N SER A 74 8.25 10.84 -4.12
CA SER A 74 7.84 9.88 -5.14
C SER A 74 7.24 8.58 -4.57
N GLY A 75 7.69 8.14 -3.39
CA GLY A 75 7.17 6.92 -2.76
C GLY A 75 5.74 7.09 -2.21
N ILE A 76 5.43 8.24 -1.63
CA ILE A 76 4.18 8.44 -0.89
C ILE A 76 2.98 8.60 -1.84
N HIS A 77 3.13 9.32 -2.96
CA HIS A 77 2.01 9.49 -3.90
C HIS A 77 1.59 8.17 -4.55
N LYS A 78 2.55 7.27 -4.83
CA LYS A 78 2.25 5.92 -5.35
C LYS A 78 1.43 5.10 -4.36
N LYS A 79 1.79 5.16 -3.08
CA LYS A 79 1.09 4.49 -1.98
C LYS A 79 -0.36 4.96 -1.84
N ILE A 80 -0.62 6.25 -2.03
CA ILE A 80 -2.00 6.77 -2.08
C ILE A 80 -2.76 6.19 -3.29
N GLY A 81 -2.11 6.12 -4.45
CA GLY A 81 -2.65 5.46 -5.66
C GLY A 81 -3.05 4.01 -5.43
N ILE A 82 -2.22 3.25 -4.72
CA ILE A 82 -2.49 1.85 -4.36
C ILE A 82 -3.76 1.74 -3.52
N LEU A 83 -3.92 2.56 -2.48
CA LEU A 83 -5.11 2.56 -1.63
C LEU A 83 -6.37 2.94 -2.43
N MET A 84 -6.27 3.90 -3.35
CA MET A 84 -7.38 4.25 -4.24
C MET A 84 -7.79 3.08 -5.15
N MET A 85 -6.82 2.35 -5.71
CA MET A 85 -7.10 1.18 -6.56
C MET A 85 -7.76 0.05 -5.78
N ILE A 86 -7.37 -0.18 -4.53
CA ILE A 86 -8.01 -1.17 -3.65
C ILE A 86 -9.43 -0.74 -3.28
N ALA A 87 -9.64 0.53 -2.97
CA ALA A 87 -10.99 1.06 -2.73
C ALA A 87 -11.88 0.89 -3.97
N PHE A 88 -11.32 1.16 -5.16
CA PHE A 88 -12.03 0.95 -6.42
C PHE A 88 -12.39 -0.53 -6.65
N ALA A 89 -11.45 -1.45 -6.45
CA ALA A 89 -11.72 -2.88 -6.54
C ALA A 89 -12.79 -3.35 -5.54
N THR A 90 -12.78 -2.80 -4.33
CA THR A 90 -13.80 -3.05 -3.30
C THR A 90 -15.19 -2.58 -3.73
N ILE A 91 -15.27 -1.41 -4.35
CA ILE A 91 -16.53 -0.88 -4.90
C ILE A 91 -17.04 -1.79 -6.03
N ILE A 92 -16.16 -2.24 -6.94
CA ILE A 92 -16.55 -3.15 -8.01
C ILE A 92 -17.06 -4.49 -7.46
N ASP A 93 -16.36 -5.08 -6.48
CA ASP A 93 -16.83 -6.30 -5.81
C ASP A 93 -18.26 -6.12 -5.28
N GLY A 94 -18.52 -4.99 -4.61
CA GLY A 94 -19.85 -4.65 -4.11
C GLY A 94 -20.91 -4.50 -5.21
N VAL A 95 -20.57 -3.87 -6.34
CA VAL A 95 -21.46 -3.72 -7.50
C VAL A 95 -21.75 -5.07 -8.17
N LEU A 96 -20.75 -5.94 -8.27
CA LEU A 96 -20.88 -7.27 -8.89
C LEU A 96 -21.48 -8.33 -7.96
N GLY A 97 -21.77 -7.99 -6.70
CA GLY A 97 -22.19 -8.96 -5.69
C GLY A 97 -21.11 -10.00 -5.36
N GLN A 98 -19.84 -9.73 -5.71
CA GLN A 98 -18.71 -10.59 -5.39
C GLN A 98 -18.21 -10.25 -3.99
N THR A 99 -17.83 -11.28 -3.22
CA THR A 99 -17.32 -11.08 -1.86
C THR A 99 -15.79 -10.97 -1.86
N GLY A 100 -15.31 -9.79 -2.23
CA GLY A 100 -13.90 -9.41 -2.03
C GLY A 100 -12.91 -10.07 -3.00
N VAL A 101 -13.36 -10.63 -4.13
CA VAL A 101 -12.47 -11.33 -5.08
C VAL A 101 -11.48 -10.34 -5.69
N LEU A 102 -11.97 -9.23 -6.24
CA LEU A 102 -11.13 -8.21 -6.85
C LEU A 102 -10.32 -7.44 -5.81
N ARG A 103 -10.94 -7.09 -4.69
CA ARG A 103 -10.28 -6.46 -3.55
C ARG A 103 -9.10 -7.28 -3.07
N ASN A 104 -9.32 -8.55 -2.75
CA ASN A 104 -8.26 -9.40 -2.20
C ASN A 104 -7.15 -9.60 -3.23
N GLY A 105 -7.50 -9.80 -4.51
CA GLY A 105 -6.53 -9.86 -5.61
C GLY A 105 -5.69 -8.59 -5.72
N ALA A 106 -6.32 -7.41 -5.68
CA ALA A 106 -5.64 -6.12 -5.72
C ALA A 106 -4.71 -5.94 -4.49
N VAL A 107 -5.18 -6.27 -3.28
CA VAL A 107 -4.36 -6.15 -2.07
C VAL A 107 -3.15 -7.08 -2.14
N ILE A 108 -3.31 -8.34 -2.56
CA ILE A 108 -2.19 -9.29 -2.71
C ILE A 108 -1.20 -8.82 -3.78
N PHE A 109 -1.71 -8.34 -4.91
CA PHE A 109 -0.88 -7.80 -5.98
C PHE A 109 -0.02 -6.62 -5.51
N TYR A 110 -0.63 -5.63 -4.85
CA TYR A 110 0.13 -4.49 -4.35
C TYR A 110 1.02 -4.84 -3.15
N LEU A 111 0.62 -5.79 -2.32
CA LEU A 111 1.47 -6.32 -1.25
C LEU A 111 2.76 -6.92 -1.83
N ALA A 112 2.67 -7.65 -2.94
CA ALA A 112 3.85 -8.18 -3.64
C ALA A 112 4.74 -7.04 -4.17
N MET A 113 4.15 -6.00 -4.78
CA MET A 113 4.92 -4.85 -5.29
C MET A 113 5.65 -4.10 -4.18
N GLU A 114 4.97 -3.85 -3.05
CA GLU A 114 5.54 -3.19 -1.88
C GLU A 114 6.58 -4.07 -1.19
N GLY A 115 6.33 -5.37 -1.13
CA GLY A 115 7.29 -6.37 -0.63
C GLY A 115 8.59 -6.37 -1.43
N LEU A 116 8.52 -6.22 -2.76
CA LEU A 116 9.72 -6.15 -3.60
C LEU A 116 10.54 -4.89 -3.29
N SER A 117 9.87 -3.75 -3.18
CA SER A 117 10.50 -2.47 -2.83
C SER A 117 11.19 -2.57 -1.45
N LEU A 118 10.52 -3.21 -0.49
CA LEU A 118 11.11 -3.46 0.83
C LEU A 118 12.35 -4.37 0.74
N VAL A 119 12.29 -5.47 -0.02
CA VAL A 119 13.45 -6.36 -0.23
C VAL A 119 14.60 -5.62 -0.90
N GLU A 120 14.32 -4.77 -1.89
CA GLU A 120 15.33 -3.91 -2.54
C GLU A 120 15.99 -2.97 -1.54
N ASN A 121 15.21 -2.28 -0.69
CA ASN A 121 15.74 -1.38 0.34
C ASN A 121 16.56 -2.12 1.40
N LEU A 122 16.09 -3.28 1.88
CA LEU A 122 16.82 -4.10 2.86
C LEU A 122 18.14 -4.63 2.29
N THR A 123 18.13 -5.07 1.03
CA THR A 123 19.34 -5.51 0.33
C THR A 123 20.36 -4.37 0.23
N ALA A 124 19.90 -3.15 -0.07
CA ALA A 124 20.75 -1.96 -0.12
C ALA A 124 21.33 -1.57 1.25
N MET A 125 20.73 -2.02 2.35
CA MET A 125 21.28 -1.88 3.70
C MET A 125 22.26 -2.99 4.11
N GLY A 126 22.47 -3.99 3.25
CA GLY A 126 23.33 -5.14 3.52
C GLY A 126 22.62 -6.33 4.18
N VAL A 127 21.28 -6.32 4.27
CA VAL A 127 20.51 -7.51 4.67
C VAL A 127 20.50 -8.49 3.49
N PRO A 128 20.92 -9.76 3.66
CA PRO A 128 20.93 -10.72 2.57
C PRO A 128 19.51 -10.95 2.05
N ALA A 129 19.33 -10.83 0.74
CA ALA A 129 18.03 -11.04 0.10
C ALA A 129 17.64 -12.52 0.17
N PHE A 130 16.36 -12.79 0.48
CA PHE A 130 15.80 -14.11 0.24
C PHE A 130 15.53 -14.27 -1.27
N GLN A 131 16.50 -14.83 -1.96
CA GLN A 131 16.57 -14.84 -3.42
C GLN A 131 15.32 -15.43 -4.11
N PRO A 132 14.74 -16.57 -3.64
CA PRO A 132 13.51 -17.08 -4.23
C PRO A 132 12.36 -16.08 -4.19
N LEU A 133 12.15 -15.43 -3.05
CA LEU A 133 11.10 -14.42 -2.90
C LEU A 133 11.32 -13.23 -3.83
N LYS A 134 12.56 -12.74 -3.93
CA LYS A 134 12.88 -11.63 -4.84
C LYS A 134 12.53 -11.97 -6.28
N GLU A 135 12.89 -13.17 -6.74
CA GLU A 135 12.62 -13.63 -8.11
C GLU A 135 11.12 -13.72 -8.40
N TYR A 136 10.33 -14.32 -7.50
CA TYR A 136 8.87 -14.37 -7.64
C TYR A 136 8.25 -12.96 -7.73
N LEU A 137 8.70 -12.05 -6.87
CA LEU A 137 8.18 -10.69 -6.85
C LEU A 137 8.56 -9.88 -8.10
N VAL A 138 9.77 -10.10 -8.63
CA VAL A 138 10.20 -9.49 -9.90
C VAL A 138 9.32 -9.98 -11.05
N GLN A 139 9.04 -11.28 -11.13
CA GLN A 139 8.16 -11.84 -12.17
C GLN A 139 6.76 -11.19 -12.14
N LEU A 140 6.20 -10.97 -10.94
CA LEU A 140 4.91 -10.28 -10.81
C LEU A 140 4.96 -8.83 -11.30
N LYS A 141 6.05 -8.10 -11.01
CA LYS A 141 6.26 -6.71 -11.46
C LYS A 141 6.55 -6.61 -12.96
N GLU A 142 7.18 -7.61 -13.56
CA GLU A 142 7.40 -7.66 -15.02
C GLU A 142 6.13 -8.08 -15.76
N GLY A 143 5.36 -9.01 -15.19
CA GLY A 143 4.03 -9.37 -15.68
C GLY A 143 3.07 -8.18 -15.71
N SER A 144 3.11 -7.30 -14.71
CA SER A 144 2.27 -6.10 -14.69
C SER A 144 2.66 -5.02 -15.71
N LYS A 145 3.94 -4.99 -16.16
CA LYS A 145 4.37 -4.11 -17.27
C LYS A 145 3.89 -4.61 -18.63
N LYS A 146 3.59 -5.92 -18.75
CA LYS A 146 2.98 -6.53 -19.94
C LYS A 146 1.46 -6.57 -19.76
N GLY A 147 0.80 -5.40 -19.84
CA GLY A 147 -0.63 -5.32 -20.14
C GLY A 147 -0.96 -6.02 -21.48
N PRO A 148 -2.23 -6.24 -21.84
CA PRO A 148 -2.70 -7.36 -22.66
C PRO A 148 -2.30 -7.24 -24.14
N SER A 149 -1.02 -7.38 -24.48
CA SER A 149 -0.59 -7.49 -25.89
C SER A 149 -0.81 -8.89 -26.46
N LYS A 150 -1.01 -9.91 -25.62
CA LYS A 150 -1.16 -11.31 -26.09
C LYS A 150 -2.60 -11.76 -26.32
N ILE A 151 -3.60 -11.16 -25.68
CA ILE A 151 -5.01 -11.57 -25.90
C ILE A 151 -5.56 -10.93 -27.18
N VAL A 152 -5.20 -9.66 -27.44
CA VAL A 152 -5.60 -8.94 -28.65
C VAL A 152 -5.00 -9.56 -29.92
N GLU A 153 -3.80 -10.13 -29.84
CA GLU A 153 -3.15 -10.79 -31.00
C GLU A 153 -3.76 -12.15 -31.37
N VAL A 154 -4.46 -12.80 -30.44
CA VAL A 154 -5.15 -14.08 -30.70
C VAL A 154 -6.53 -13.83 -31.29
N GLU A 155 -7.29 -12.86 -30.78
CA GLU A 155 -8.59 -12.47 -31.36
C GLU A 155 -8.43 -11.87 -32.77
N ALA A 156 -7.40 -11.04 -33.01
CA ALA A 156 -7.14 -10.47 -34.32
C ALA A 156 -6.71 -11.51 -35.39
N LYS A 157 -6.34 -12.74 -34.99
CA LYS A 157 -6.02 -13.83 -35.92
C LYS A 157 -7.20 -14.75 -36.20
N GLU A 158 -8.24 -14.76 -35.36
CA GLU A 158 -9.46 -15.54 -35.62
C GLU A 158 -10.45 -14.79 -36.50
N GLU A 159 -10.49 -13.45 -36.48
CA GLU A 159 -11.35 -12.67 -37.38
C GLU A 159 -10.84 -12.56 -38.83
N VAL A 160 -9.62 -13.00 -39.11
CA VAL A 160 -9.01 -12.93 -40.46
C VAL A 160 -8.96 -14.32 -41.14
N LYS A 161 -9.73 -15.30 -40.64
CA LYS A 161 -9.81 -16.62 -41.25
C LYS A 161 -11.22 -17.01 -41.70
#